data_AF-A0A381YUG5-F1
#
_entry.id   AF-A0A381YUG5-F1
#
_cell.length_a   1.000
_cell.length_b   1.000
_cell.length_c   1.000
_cell.angle_alpha   90.00
_cell.angle_beta   90.00
_cell.angle_gamma   90.00
#
_symmetry.space_group_name_H-M   'P 1'
#
loop_
_entity.id
_entity.type
_entity.pdbx_description
1 polymer ?
#
loop_
_entity_poly.entity_id
_entity_poly.type
_entity_poly.pdbx_seq_one_letter_code
_entity_poly.pdbx_strand_id
1 'polypeptide(L)'
;MTRLEQLTKRTDVPGQHQEIFDQIVGTRGRISGPFSVLLHSPEVAGRAAHLGAYLRFESVLPDDIRETAIITAAKEMNCEYEWA
;
A
#
# COMPACT_ATOMS: atom_id res chain seq x y z
N MET A 1 0.61 11.93 -11.04
CA MET A 1 -0.47 11.21 -11.75
C MET A 1 0.02 9.81 -12.08
N THR A 2 -0.80 8.76 -11.90
CA THR A 2 -0.39 7.37 -12.17
C THR A 2 -0.31 7.09 -13.67
N ARG A 3 0.66 6.27 -14.10
CA ARG A 3 0.82 5.87 -15.52
C ARG A 3 0.01 4.64 -15.93
N LEU A 4 -0.47 3.88 -14.94
CA LEU A 4 -1.29 2.69 -15.12
C LEU A 4 -2.71 2.96 -14.68
N GLU A 5 -3.64 2.18 -15.24
CA GLU A 5 -5.02 2.12 -14.77
C GLU A 5 -5.05 1.73 -13.30
N GLN A 6 -5.88 2.43 -12.52
CA GLN A 6 -6.01 2.18 -11.10
C GLN A 6 -7.08 1.11 -10.87
N LEU A 7 -6.65 -0.06 -10.40
CA LEU A 7 -7.57 -1.13 -9.99
C LEU A 7 -8.06 -0.81 -8.58
N THR A 8 -9.35 -0.53 -8.43
CA THR A 8 -9.93 -0.03 -7.16
C THR A 8 -11.13 -0.84 -6.70
N LYS A 9 -11.69 -1.69 -7.57
CA LYS A 9 -12.82 -2.55 -7.29
C LYS A 9 -12.36 -3.99 -7.21
N ARG A 10 -13.05 -4.77 -6.39
CA ARG A 10 -12.81 -6.22 -6.23
C ARG A 10 -12.93 -6.98 -7.56
N THR A 11 -13.80 -6.51 -8.46
CA THR A 11 -14.00 -7.08 -9.81
C THR A 11 -12.86 -6.80 -10.77
N ASP A 12 -11.97 -5.85 -10.46
CA ASP A 12 -10.82 -5.51 -11.29
C ASP A 12 -9.69 -6.56 -11.14
N VAL A 13 -9.79 -7.44 -10.13
CA VAL A 13 -8.80 -8.46 -9.78
C VAL A 13 -9.35 -9.85 -10.15
N PRO A 14 -8.53 -10.75 -10.76
CA PRO A 14 -8.93 -12.11 -11.06
C PRO A 14 -9.46 -12.85 -9.81
N GLY A 15 -10.47 -13.71 -10.00
CA GLY A 15 -11.19 -14.38 -8.90
C GLY A 15 -10.28 -15.03 -7.85
N GLN A 16 -9.23 -15.73 -8.30
CA GLN A 16 -8.25 -16.40 -7.43
C GLN A 16 -7.47 -15.46 -6.49
N HIS A 17 -7.44 -14.16 -6.77
CA HIS A 17 -6.71 -13.16 -5.99
C HIS A 17 -7.63 -12.16 -5.27
N GLN A 18 -8.95 -12.37 -5.31
CA GLN A 18 -9.89 -11.47 -4.63
C GLN A 18 -9.71 -11.47 -3.11
N GLU A 19 -9.24 -12.57 -2.52
CA GLU A 19 -8.90 -12.61 -1.10
C GLU A 19 -7.79 -11.60 -0.74
N ILE A 20 -6.79 -11.44 -1.62
CA ILE A 20 -5.73 -10.43 -1.42
C ILE A 20 -6.33 -9.03 -1.44
N PHE A 21 -7.24 -8.75 -2.38
CA PHE A 21 -7.96 -7.47 -2.42
C PHE A 21 -8.69 -7.22 -1.09
N ASP A 22 -9.44 -8.22 -0.63
CA ASP A 22 -10.25 -8.15 0.58
C ASP A 22 -9.37 -7.92 1.84
N GLN A 23 -8.20 -8.57 1.93
CA GLN A 23 -7.23 -8.36 3.01
C GLN A 23 -6.65 -6.95 3.03
N ILE A 24 -6.29 -6.39 1.86
CA ILE A 24 -5.76 -5.03 1.78
C ILE A 24 -6.83 -4.02 2.20
N VAL A 25 -8.07 -4.20 1.74
CA VAL A 25 -9.21 -3.38 2.17
C VAL A 25 -9.48 -3.52 3.66
N GLY A 26 -9.41 -4.72 4.22
CA GLY A 26 -9.63 -4.96 5.66
C GLY A 26 -8.68 -4.19 6.57
N THR A 27 -7.43 -3.96 6.12
CA THR A 27 -6.42 -3.22 6.91
C THR A 27 -6.41 -1.72 6.65
N ARG A 28 -6.89 -1.27 5.48
CA ARG A 28 -6.72 0.13 5.00
C ARG A 28 -8.03 0.83 4.63
N GLY A 29 -9.16 0.16 4.75
CA GLY A 29 -10.51 0.65 4.46
C GLY A 29 -10.86 0.73 2.96
N ARG A 30 -9.90 1.04 2.09
CA ARG A 30 -10.09 1.08 0.63
C ARG A 30 -8.78 0.82 -0.12
N ILE A 31 -8.89 0.47 -1.40
CA ILE A 31 -7.75 0.51 -2.32
C ILE A 31 -7.58 1.93 -2.85
N SER A 32 -6.39 2.51 -2.65
CA SER A 32 -5.99 3.78 -3.25
C SER A 32 -4.47 3.86 -3.39
N GLY A 33 -4.00 4.81 -4.19
CA GLY A 33 -2.58 5.14 -4.27
C GLY A 33 -1.74 3.96 -4.80
N PRO A 34 -0.60 3.63 -4.16
CA PRO A 34 0.27 2.56 -4.64
C PRO A 34 -0.44 1.23 -4.78
N PHE A 35 -1.38 0.88 -3.90
CA PHE A 35 -2.07 -0.41 -3.96
C PHE A 35 -2.97 -0.56 -5.19
N SER A 36 -3.56 0.52 -5.71
CA SER A 36 -4.34 0.43 -6.95
C SER A 36 -3.47 0.14 -8.18
N VAL A 37 -2.16 0.40 -8.09
CA VAL A 37 -1.18 0.10 -9.12
C VAL A 37 -0.53 -1.27 -8.87
N LEU A 38 -0.19 -1.60 -7.63
CA LEU A 38 0.41 -2.89 -7.26
C LEU A 38 -0.52 -4.07 -7.55
N LEU A 39 -1.85 -3.88 -7.53
CA LEU A 39 -2.82 -4.94 -7.83
C LEU A 39 -2.75 -5.47 -9.27
N HIS A 40 -2.02 -4.82 -10.18
CA HIS A 40 -1.63 -5.44 -11.46
C HIS A 40 -0.74 -6.68 -11.25
N SER A 41 -0.12 -6.82 -10.08
CA SER A 41 0.52 -8.03 -9.56
C SER A 41 -0.01 -8.34 -8.16
N PRO A 42 -1.14 -9.06 -8.01
CA PRO A 42 -1.80 -9.24 -6.72
C PRO A 42 -0.91 -9.84 -5.63
N GLU A 43 -0.06 -10.82 -5.97
CA GLU A 43 0.92 -11.40 -5.04
C GLU A 43 1.89 -10.37 -4.47
N VAL A 44 2.35 -9.42 -5.28
CA VAL A 44 3.22 -8.32 -4.82
C VAL A 44 2.42 -7.37 -3.93
N ALA A 45 1.19 -7.04 -4.32
CA ALA A 45 0.33 -6.18 -3.51
C ALA A 45 0.08 -6.76 -2.11
N GLY A 46 -0.24 -8.06 -2.01
CA GLY A 46 -0.46 -8.74 -0.74
C GLY A 46 0.78 -8.73 0.16
N ARG A 47 1.94 -9.07 -0.38
CA ARG A 47 3.21 -9.07 0.40
C ARG A 47 3.60 -7.66 0.85
N ALA A 48 3.46 -6.66 -0.02
CA ALA A 48 3.71 -5.27 0.32
C ALA A 48 2.73 -4.77 1.40
N ALA A 49 1.46 -5.17 1.30
CA ALA A 49 0.44 -4.81 2.29
C ALA A 49 0.75 -5.39 3.67
N HIS A 50 1.14 -6.66 3.73
CA HIS A 50 1.52 -7.34 4.97
C HIS A 50 2.75 -6.67 5.62
N LEU A 51 3.82 -6.46 4.87
CA LEU A 51 5.01 -5.75 5.37
C LEU A 51 4.66 -4.34 5.86
N GLY A 52 3.89 -3.59 5.07
CA GLY A 52 3.49 -2.24 5.43
C GLY A 52 2.59 -2.18 6.67
N ALA A 53 1.74 -3.20 6.89
CA ALA A 53 0.89 -3.28 8.08
C ALA A 53 1.74 -3.51 9.33
N TYR A 54 2.67 -4.47 9.28
CA TYR A 54 3.57 -4.72 10.39
C TYR A 54 4.38 -3.47 10.76
N LEU A 55 5.02 -2.83 9.77
CA LEU A 55 5.83 -1.63 10.01
C LEU A 55 5.01 -0.47 10.61
N ARG A 56 3.73 -0.33 10.24
CA ARG A 56 2.88 0.80 10.65
C ARG A 56 2.12 0.57 11.96
N PHE A 57 1.65 -0.64 12.20
CA PHE A 57 0.69 -0.91 13.27
C PHE A 57 1.22 -1.86 14.35
N GLU A 58 2.27 -2.62 14.04
CA GLU A 58 2.80 -3.66 14.94
C GLU A 58 4.26 -3.40 15.35
N SER A 59 4.93 -2.42 14.75
CA SER A 59 6.31 -2.09 15.06
C SER A 59 6.44 -1.32 16.39
N VAL A 60 7.64 -1.36 16.97
CA VAL A 60 7.93 -0.76 18.28
C VAL A 60 8.16 0.76 18.23
N LEU A 61 8.19 1.35 17.03
CA LEU A 61 8.46 2.78 16.87
C LEU A 61 7.21 3.61 17.21
N PRO A 62 7.34 4.64 18.07
CA PRO A 62 6.29 5.64 18.26
C PRO A 62 5.87 6.27 16.93
N ASP A 63 4.61 6.70 16.85
CA ASP A 63 3.98 7.18 15.61
C ASP A 63 4.73 8.35 14.98
N ASP A 64 5.16 9.32 15.78
CA ASP A 64 5.91 10.49 15.34
C ASP A 64 7.29 10.14 14.77
N ILE A 65 8.02 9.23 15.43
CA ILE A 65 9.32 8.73 14.95
C ILE A 65 9.16 7.93 13.66
N ARG A 66 8.12 7.10 13.58
CA ARG A 66 7.84 6.29 12.39
C ARG A 66 7.50 7.17 11.19
N GLU A 67 6.61 8.13 11.35
CA GLU A 67 6.25 9.06 10.25
C GLU A 67 7.45 9.93 9.85
N THR A 68 8.28 10.38 10.80
CA THR A 68 9.53 11.09 10.48
C THR A 68 10.44 10.23 9.60
N ALA A 69 10.64 8.95 9.94
CA ALA A 69 11.45 8.05 9.13
C ALA A 69 10.85 7.82 7.73
N ILE A 70 9.52 7.70 7.62
CA ILE A 70 8.81 7.51 6.34
C ILE A 70 9.00 8.72 5.43
N ILE A 71 8.73 9.94 5.92
CA ILE A 71 8.83 11.15 5.08
C ILE A 71 10.29 11.48 4.75
N THR A 72 11.26 11.21 5.64
CA THR A 72 12.68 11.34 5.31
C THR A 72 13.07 10.38 4.19
N ALA A 73 12.69 9.11 4.27
CA ALA A 73 12.95 8.15 3.20
C ALA A 73 12.26 8.56 1.89
N ALA A 74 11.04 9.07 1.96
CA ALA A 74 10.32 9.60 0.80
C ALA A 74 11.09 10.76 0.15
N LYS A 75 11.62 11.69 0.95
CA LYS A 75 12.40 12.82 0.45
C LYS A 75 13.71 12.40 -0.21
N GLU A 76 14.48 11.52 0.44
CA GLU A 76 15.74 10.99 -0.09
C GLU A 76 15.54 10.24 -1.41
N MET A 77 14.40 9.55 -1.56
CA MET A 77 14.04 8.82 -2.78
C MET A 77 13.32 9.67 -3.83
N ASN A 78 13.11 10.97 -3.59
CA ASN A 78 12.29 11.84 -4.43
C ASN A 78 10.88 11.26 -4.70
N CYS A 79 10.28 10.61 -3.69
CA CYS A 79 8.95 10.02 -3.77
C CYS A 79 7.87 11.04 -3.41
N GLU A 80 7.38 11.77 -4.41
CA GLU A 80 6.38 12.83 -4.20
C GLU A 80 5.07 12.33 -3.57
N TYR A 81 4.64 11.11 -3.91
CA TYR A 81 3.38 10.56 -3.40
C TYR A 81 3.41 10.35 -1.89
N GLU A 82 4.51 9.83 -1.36
CA GLU A 82 4.63 9.55 0.08
C GLU A 82 5.03 10.80 0.88
N TRP A 83 5.59 11.82 0.22
CA TRP A 83 5.96 13.09 0.84
C TRP A 83 4.77 14.05 1.02
N ALA A 84 3.78 14.01 0.12
CA ALA A 84 2.71 15.01 0.01
C ALA A 84 1.40 14.64 0.72
#